data_AF-A0A3R9T9S6-F1
#
_entry.id   AF-A0A3R9T9S6-F1
#
_cell.length_a   1.000
_cell.length_b   1.000
_cell.length_c   1.000
_cell.angle_alpha   90.00
_cell.angle_beta   90.00
_cell.angle_gamma   90.00
#
_symmetry.space_group_name_H-M   'P 1'
#
loop_
_entity.id
_entity.type
_entity.pdbx_description
1 polymer ?
#
loop_
_entity_poly.entity_id
_entity_poly.type
_entity_poly.pdbx_seq_one_letter_code
_entity_poly.pdbx_strand_id
1 'polypeptide(L)'
;ASEVGQDLLRDVLYTSNSDSNARKCETLIIQQLDIIQNRAKLRNELTIPNQVIIEAVIAPMLFRILFTNHELSLEYVYDLLNRLFIKNK
;
A
#
# COMPACT_ATOMS: atom_id res chain seq x y z
N ALA A 1 -15.68 9.23 -8.35
CA ALA A 1 -16.22 8.34 -7.30
C ALA A 1 -17.21 9.13 -6.44
N SER A 2 -18.26 8.51 -5.88
CA SER A 2 -19.24 9.20 -5.04
C SER A 2 -18.75 9.28 -3.59
N GLU A 3 -18.87 10.46 -2.98
CA GLU A 3 -18.53 10.74 -1.57
C GLU A 3 -19.26 9.77 -0.63
N VAL A 4 -20.55 9.56 -0.86
CA VAL A 4 -21.39 8.61 -0.09
C VAL A 4 -20.83 7.19 -0.14
N GLY A 5 -20.35 6.74 -1.31
CA GLY A 5 -19.76 5.40 -1.44
C GLY A 5 -18.44 5.25 -0.68
N GLN A 6 -17.63 6.32 -0.62
CA GLN A 6 -16.40 6.32 0.16
C GLN A 6 -16.70 6.29 1.66
N ASP A 7 -17.71 7.04 2.10
CA ASP A 7 -18.10 7.09 3.51
C ASP A 7 -18.70 5.77 3.98
N LEU A 8 -19.55 5.12 3.18
CA LEU A 8 -20.05 3.77 3.48
C LEU A 8 -18.92 2.74 3.61
N LEU A 9 -17.95 2.75 2.67
CA LEU A 9 -16.80 1.86 2.73
C LEU A 9 -15.95 2.10 3.98
N ARG A 10 -15.74 3.37 4.34
CA ARG A 10 -15.00 3.72 5.56
C ARG A 10 -15.77 3.29 6.80
N ASP A 11 -17.07 3.49 6.85
CA ASP A 11 -17.92 3.15 8.00
C ASP A 11 -17.90 1.65 8.28
N VAL A 12 -18.03 0.81 7.24
CA VAL A 12 -17.88 -0.66 7.36
C VAL A 12 -16.53 -1.03 7.96
N LEU A 13 -15.45 -0.36 7.58
CA LEU A 13 -14.11 -0.59 8.13
C LEU A 13 -13.93 -0.05 9.57
N TYR A 14 -14.69 0.96 9.98
CA TYR A 14 -14.63 1.55 11.33
C TYR A 14 -15.41 0.74 12.38
N THR A 15 -16.49 0.05 11.99
CA THR A 15 -17.32 -0.74 12.93
C THR A 15 -16.60 -1.95 13.53
N SER A 16 -15.49 -2.40 12.92
CA SER A 16 -14.58 -3.42 13.46
C SER A 16 -13.43 -2.80 14.27
N ASN A 17 -13.71 -2.39 15.52
CA ASN A 17 -12.74 -2.05 16.58
C ASN A 17 -11.33 -1.58 16.13
N SER A 18 -11.21 -0.33 15.66
CA SER A 18 -10.13 0.57 16.09
C SER A 18 -10.35 1.98 15.56
N ASP A 19 -10.68 2.90 16.48
CA ASP A 19 -10.73 4.33 16.18
C ASP A 19 -9.39 4.81 15.60
N SER A 20 -9.47 5.56 14.50
CA SER A 20 -8.40 6.40 13.92
C SER A 20 -7.32 5.79 13.02
N ASN A 21 -7.22 4.47 12.82
CA ASN A 21 -6.08 3.89 12.07
C ASN A 21 -6.19 3.99 10.54
N ALA A 22 -7.39 3.87 9.96
CA ALA A 22 -7.59 3.92 8.51
C ALA A 22 -7.11 5.24 7.89
N ARG A 23 -7.28 6.37 8.59
CA ARG A 23 -6.79 7.71 8.16
C ARG A 23 -5.29 7.91 8.33
N LYS A 24 -4.62 7.06 9.11
CA LYS A 24 -3.17 7.13 9.36
C LYS A 24 -2.38 6.18 8.46
N CYS A 25 -3.04 5.18 7.88
CA CYS A 25 -2.40 4.13 7.09
C CYS A 25 -1.59 4.74 5.93
N GLU A 26 -2.17 5.65 5.15
CA GLU A 26 -1.48 6.36 4.07
C GLU A 26 -0.24 7.10 4.58
N THR A 27 -0.39 7.94 5.60
CA THR A 27 0.71 8.71 6.19
C THR A 27 1.84 7.81 6.69
N LEU A 28 1.51 6.73 7.39
CA LEU A 28 2.50 5.79 7.93
C LEU A 28 3.21 5.01 6.81
N ILE A 29 2.49 4.60 5.76
CA ILE A 29 3.07 3.94 4.59
C ILE A 29 4.06 4.89 3.89
N ILE A 30 3.66 6.13 3.64
CA ILE A 30 4.51 7.13 2.99
C ILE A 30 5.78 7.39 3.82
N GLN A 31 5.62 7.62 5.13
CA GLN A 31 6.77 7.83 6.02
C GLN A 31 7.75 6.65 6.01
N GLN A 32 7.24 5.42 6.02
CA GLN A 32 8.07 4.23 5.96
C GLN A 32 8.79 4.11 4.61
N LEU A 33 8.11 4.37 3.50
CA LEU A 33 8.72 4.33 2.17
C LEU A 33 9.77 5.43 1.99
N ASP A 34 9.54 6.64 2.53
CA ASP A 34 10.53 7.73 2.52
C ASP A 34 11.81 7.34 3.24
N ILE A 35 11.72 6.67 4.39
CA ILE A 35 12.89 6.15 5.11
C ILE A 35 13.67 5.17 4.23
N ILE A 36 12.98 4.24 3.55
CA ILE A 36 13.61 3.25 2.67
C ILE A 36 14.27 3.96 1.47
N GLN A 37 13.57 4.89 0.83
CA GLN A 37 14.08 5.64 -0.31
C GLN A 37 15.29 6.51 0.05
N ASN A 38 15.26 7.17 1.21
CA ASN A 38 16.39 7.99 1.66
C ASN A 38 17.63 7.11 1.88
N ARG A 39 17.48 5.91 2.44
CA ARG A 39 18.58 4.94 2.55
C ARG A 39 19.10 4.48 1.18
N ALA A 40 18.23 4.27 0.21
CA ALA A 40 18.62 3.90 -1.16
C ALA A 40 19.38 5.04 -1.86
N LYS A 41 18.91 6.30 -1.73
CA LYS A 41 19.59 7.49 -2.25
C LYS A 41 20.99 7.65 -1.67
N LEU A 42 21.17 7.42 -0.36
CA LEU A 42 22.48 7.44 0.28
C LEU A 42 23.44 6.37 -0.27
N ARG A 43 22.93 5.28 -0.84
CA ARG A 43 23.71 4.24 -1.53
C ARG A 43 23.84 4.46 -3.04
N ASN A 44 23.36 5.57 -3.58
CA ASN A 44 23.25 5.84 -5.03
C ASN A 44 22.44 4.77 -5.80
N GLU A 45 21.47 4.14 -5.14
CA GLU A 45 20.54 3.22 -5.78
C GLU A 45 19.40 3.97 -6.48
N LEU A 46 18.83 3.34 -7.51
CA LEU A 46 17.62 3.85 -8.15
C LEU A 46 16.45 3.82 -7.17
N THR A 47 15.57 4.83 -7.27
CA THR A 47 14.38 4.94 -6.43
C THR A 47 13.12 5.00 -7.27
N ILE A 48 12.02 4.50 -6.72
CA ILE A 48 10.69 4.50 -7.35
C ILE A 48 9.82 5.45 -6.53
N PRO A 49 9.04 6.36 -7.13
CA PRO A 49 8.15 7.25 -6.39
C PRO A 49 7.19 6.49 -5.47
N ASN A 50 6.98 6.98 -4.24
CA ASN A 50 6.13 6.31 -3.24
C ASN A 50 4.74 5.99 -3.79
N GLN A 51 4.13 6.93 -4.51
CA GLN A 51 2.81 6.75 -5.08
C GLN A 51 2.73 5.52 -6.00
N VAL A 52 3.77 5.29 -6.80
CA VAL A 52 3.85 4.14 -7.71
C VAL A 52 3.96 2.83 -6.92
N ILE A 53 4.73 2.82 -5.83
CA ILE A 53 4.84 1.65 -4.94
C ILE A 53 3.49 1.40 -4.24
N ILE A 54 2.81 2.45 -3.80
CA ILE A 54 1.51 2.36 -3.12
C ILE A 54 0.47 1.76 -4.07
N GLU A 55 0.34 2.30 -5.27
CA GLU A 55 -0.66 1.85 -6.25
C GLU A 55 -0.38 0.43 -6.77
N ALA A 56 0.88 0.10 -7.03
CA ALA A 56 1.25 -1.16 -7.66
C ALA A 56 1.41 -2.33 -6.68
N VAL A 57 1.75 -2.06 -5.41
CA VAL A 57 2.09 -3.09 -4.43
C VAL A 57 1.21 -3.00 -3.18
N ILE A 58 1.19 -1.86 -2.50
CA ILE A 58 0.53 -1.76 -1.19
C ILE A 58 -0.99 -1.83 -1.32
N ALA A 59 -1.60 -1.15 -2.30
CA ALA A 59 -3.04 -1.19 -2.50
C ALA A 59 -3.56 -2.61 -2.83
N PRO A 60 -2.92 -3.39 -3.74
CA PRO A 60 -3.27 -4.80 -3.94
C PRO A 60 -3.08 -5.69 -2.70
N MET A 61 -2.08 -5.41 -1.85
CA MET A 61 -1.89 -6.13 -0.59
C MET A 61 -3.04 -5.84 0.38
N LEU A 62 -3.37 -4.56 0.60
CA LEU A 62 -4.47 -4.15 1.46
C LEU A 62 -5.81 -4.69 0.97
N PHE A 63 -6.04 -4.67 -0.34
CA PHE A 63 -7.25 -5.24 -0.92
C PHE A 63 -7.37 -6.74 -0.58
N ARG A 64 -6.29 -7.50 -0.75
CA ARG A 64 -6.26 -8.94 -0.44
C ARG A 64 -6.51 -9.19 1.06
N ILE A 65 -5.87 -8.42 1.95
CA ILE A 65 -6.03 -8.54 3.40
C ILE A 65 -7.48 -8.26 3.84
N LEU A 66 -8.07 -7.18 3.33
CA LEU A 66 -9.33 -6.66 3.86
C LEU A 66 -10.58 -7.26 3.18
N PHE A 67 -10.47 -7.68 1.92
CA PHE A 67 -11.64 -8.00 1.09
C PHE A 67 -11.61 -9.40 0.49
N THR A 68 -10.62 -10.24 0.84
CA THR A 68 -10.54 -11.60 0.32
C THR A 68 -10.26 -12.61 1.43
N ASN A 69 -10.62 -13.86 1.20
CA ASN A 69 -10.28 -14.98 2.10
C ASN A 69 -8.89 -15.58 1.79
N HIS A 70 -8.11 -14.96 0.90
CA HIS A 70 -6.78 -15.46 0.55
C HIS A 70 -5.73 -14.88 1.49
N GLU A 71 -4.89 -15.74 2.05
CA GLU A 71 -3.72 -15.30 2.81
C GLU A 71 -2.79 -14.45 1.93
N LEU A 72 -2.21 -13.42 2.54
CA LEU A 72 -1.16 -12.64 1.91
C LEU A 72 0.16 -13.42 1.97
N SER A 73 0.52 -14.12 0.90
CA SER A 73 1.78 -14.85 0.80
C SER A 73 2.94 -13.96 0.32
N LEU A 74 4.17 -14.32 0.70
CA LEU A 74 5.38 -13.67 0.17
C LEU A 74 5.50 -13.84 -1.35
N GLU A 75 5.07 -14.97 -1.89
CA GLU A 75 5.03 -15.22 -3.34
C GLU A 75 4.20 -14.17 -4.07
N TYR A 76 3.00 -13.86 -3.56
CA TYR A 76 2.15 -12.82 -4.14
C TYR A 76 2.81 -11.43 -4.07
N VAL A 77 3.47 -11.10 -2.96
CA VAL A 77 4.19 -9.83 -2.83
C VAL A 77 5.35 -9.75 -3.82
N TYR A 78 6.11 -10.83 -4.01
CA TYR A 78 7.18 -10.87 -4.99
C TYR A 78 6.68 -10.73 -6.44
N ASP A 79 5.54 -11.32 -6.77
CA ASP A 79 4.91 -11.13 -8.08
C ASP A 79 4.53 -9.66 -8.32
N LEU A 80 3.93 -8.98 -7.33
CA LEU A 80 3.64 -7.53 -7.41
C LEU A 80 4.92 -6.69 -7.63
N LEU A 81 5.99 -7.00 -6.90
CA LEU A 81 7.29 -6.32 -7.05
C LEU A 81 7.91 -6.59 -8.42
N ASN A 82 7.87 -7.82 -8.92
CA ASN A 82 8.38 -8.18 -10.24
C ASN A 82 7.65 -7.40 -11.34
N ARG A 83 6.32 -7.32 -11.27
CA ARG A 83 5.51 -6.52 -12.20
C ARG A 83 5.88 -5.03 -12.14
N LEU A 84 6.09 -4.50 -10.93
CA LEU A 84 6.54 -3.12 -10.75
C LEU A 84 7.90 -2.89 -11.43
N PHE A 85 8.89 -3.75 -11.21
CA PHE A 85 10.22 -3.59 -11.80
C PHE A 85 10.25 -3.80 -13.32
N ILE A 86 9.42 -4.70 -13.88
CA ILE A 86 9.32 -4.88 -15.33
C ILE A 86 8.75 -3.63 -16.01
N LYS A 87 7.74 -2.98 -15.40
CA LYS A 87 7.11 -1.78 -15.95
C LYS A 87 7.99 -0.52 -15.89
N ASN A 88 9.00 -0.52 -15.01
CA ASN A 88 9.91 0.61 -14.79
C ASN A 88 11.33 0.38 -15.37
N LYS A 89 11.51 -0.65 -16.22
CA LYS A 89 12.69 -0.81 -17.09
C LYS A 89 12.45 -0.11 -18.42
#